data_AF-A0A1X6P4E7-F1
#
_entry.id   AF-A0A1X6P4E7-F1
#
_cell.length_a   1.000
_cell.length_b   1.000
_cell.length_c   1.000
_cell.angle_alpha   90.00
_cell.angle_beta   90.00
_cell.angle_gamma   90.00
#
_symmetry.space_group_name_H-M   'P 1'
#
loop_
_entity.id
_entity.type
_entity.pdbx_description
1 polymer ?
#
loop_
_entity_poly.entity_id
_entity_poly.type
_entity_poly.pdbx_seq_one_letter_code
_entity_poly.pdbx_strand_id
1 'polypeptide(L)'
;MAAPAAALPVTYSPTTALLVVDVQNDFCHPDGSLSLPGAAGALPTINAHVAAAAAAAAPVVYTADWHPPVTPHFVTSGGQWPVHCVADTWGARFLDGLALVGDAVVRKGVGGEDGYSGFGARVVVGAGGGGSAAGGRGGGRWPRSTAAGGRWWTRA
;
A
#
# COMPACT_ATOMS: atom_id res chain seq x y z
N MET A 1 -28.58 -13.65 9.89
CA MET A 1 -27.38 -14.48 9.67
C MET A 1 -26.66 -13.90 8.46
N ALA A 2 -25.40 -13.51 8.59
CA ALA A 2 -24.60 -13.08 7.43
C ALA A 2 -24.38 -14.29 6.51
N ALA A 3 -24.48 -14.10 5.20
CA ALA A 3 -24.12 -15.14 4.24
C ALA A 3 -22.67 -15.57 4.48
N PRO A 4 -22.33 -16.86 4.33
CA PRO A 4 -20.93 -17.29 4.40
C PRO A 4 -20.14 -16.49 3.37
N ALA A 5 -18.98 -15.96 3.76
CA ALA A 5 -18.06 -15.34 2.82
C ALA A 5 -17.78 -16.35 1.70
N ALA A 6 -18.05 -15.97 0.45
CA ALA A 6 -17.79 -16.83 -0.69
C ALA A 6 -16.32 -17.27 -0.66
N ALA A 7 -16.07 -18.56 -0.90
CA ALA A 7 -14.71 -19.07 -0.97
C ALA A 7 -13.93 -18.29 -2.04
N LEU A 8 -12.73 -17.83 -1.68
CA LEU A 8 -11.88 -17.10 -2.61
C LEU A 8 -11.45 -18.05 -3.75
N PRO A 9 -11.51 -17.64 -5.02
CA PRO A 9 -11.23 -18.50 -6.17
C PRO A 9 -9.73 -18.79 -6.37
N VAL A 10 -8.89 -18.48 -5.38
CA VAL A 10 -7.42 -18.57 -5.46
C VAL A 10 -6.91 -19.32 -4.22
N THR A 11 -6.04 -20.31 -4.45
CA THR A 11 -5.29 -20.98 -3.40
C THR A 11 -3.92 -20.33 -3.26
N TYR A 12 -3.59 -19.91 -2.04
CA TYR A 12 -2.27 -19.36 -1.72
C TYR A 12 -1.32 -20.43 -1.23
N SER A 13 -0.03 -20.22 -1.46
CA SER A 13 1.08 -21.01 -0.94
C SER A 13 2.33 -20.14 -0.78
N PRO A 14 3.40 -20.64 -0.14
CA PRO A 14 4.67 -19.91 -0.03
C PRO A 14 5.33 -19.56 -1.38
N THR A 15 4.91 -20.17 -2.49
CA THR A 15 5.41 -19.86 -3.85
C THR A 15 4.52 -18.90 -4.63
N THR A 16 3.42 -18.44 -4.03
CA THR A 16 2.55 -17.39 -4.59
C THR A 16 2.79 -16.09 -3.84
N ALA A 17 2.58 -14.95 -4.50
CA ALA A 17 2.57 -13.66 -3.83
C ALA A 17 1.25 -12.93 -4.13
N LEU A 18 0.73 -12.21 -3.14
CA LEU A 18 -0.38 -11.28 -3.30
C LEU A 18 0.18 -9.87 -3.48
N LEU A 19 -0.15 -9.23 -4.60
CA LEU A 19 0.10 -7.81 -4.80
C LEU A 19 -1.20 -7.03 -4.56
N VAL A 20 -1.19 -6.16 -3.56
CA VAL A 20 -2.28 -5.22 -3.27
C VAL A 20 -1.92 -3.89 -3.89
N VAL A 21 -2.65 -3.51 -4.94
CA VAL A 21 -2.27 -2.38 -5.79
C VAL A 21 -3.09 -1.15 -5.42
N ASP A 22 -2.40 -0.10 -4.99
CA ASP A 22 -2.88 1.29 -4.96
C ASP A 22 -4.21 1.51 -4.23
N VAL A 23 -4.39 0.82 -3.10
CA VAL A 23 -5.56 1.01 -2.21
C VAL A 23 -5.35 2.27 -1.36
N GLN A 24 -5.22 3.42 -2.02
CA GLN A 24 -4.91 4.72 -1.43
C GLN A 24 -6.15 5.63 -1.39
N ASN A 25 -6.13 6.62 -0.49
CA ASN A 25 -7.25 7.54 -0.30
C ASN A 25 -7.65 8.27 -1.58
N ASP A 26 -6.68 8.78 -2.36
CA ASP A 26 -7.00 9.51 -3.58
C ASP A 26 -7.70 8.66 -4.63
N PHE A 27 -7.53 7.34 -4.60
CA PHE A 27 -8.21 6.41 -5.51
C PHE A 27 -9.50 5.83 -4.94
N CYS A 28 -9.58 5.63 -3.63
CA CYS A 28 -10.63 4.82 -3.01
C CYS A 28 -11.59 5.59 -2.09
N HIS A 29 -11.17 6.70 -1.49
CA HIS A 29 -12.02 7.49 -0.59
C HIS A 29 -12.93 8.41 -1.41
N PRO A 30 -14.20 8.66 -1.03
CA PRO A 30 -15.09 9.58 -1.76
C PRO A 30 -14.53 11.00 -1.94
N ASP A 31 -13.76 11.47 -0.96
CA ASP A 31 -13.09 12.78 -1.00
C ASP A 31 -11.70 12.74 -1.68
N GLY A 32 -11.31 11.60 -2.26
CA GLY A 32 -10.05 11.43 -2.96
C GLY A 32 -10.00 12.21 -4.27
N SER A 33 -8.84 12.77 -4.62
CA SER A 33 -8.71 13.65 -5.79
C SER A 33 -8.87 12.93 -7.15
N LEU A 34 -8.72 11.61 -7.17
CA LEU A 34 -8.89 10.75 -8.34
C LEU A 34 -9.77 9.54 -7.98
N SER A 35 -10.79 9.77 -7.15
CA SER A 35 -11.61 8.70 -6.59
C SER A 35 -12.41 7.97 -7.65
N LEU A 36 -12.37 6.64 -7.60
CA LEU A 36 -13.26 5.79 -8.38
C LEU A 36 -14.52 5.48 -7.56
N PRO A 37 -15.73 5.88 -8.02
CA PRO A 37 -16.97 5.60 -7.30
C PRO A 37 -17.13 4.10 -6.99
N GLY A 38 -17.34 3.78 -5.71
CA GLY A 38 -17.54 2.41 -5.23
C GLY A 38 -16.25 1.62 -4.95
N ALA A 39 -15.06 2.18 -5.16
CA ALA A 39 -13.79 1.49 -4.94
C ALA A 39 -13.61 0.97 -3.51
N ALA A 40 -14.05 1.73 -2.49
CA ALA A 40 -14.04 1.28 -1.09
C ALA A 40 -14.86 -0.01 -0.85
N GLY A 41 -15.81 -0.34 -1.72
CA GLY A 41 -16.59 -1.57 -1.66
C GLY A 41 -15.76 -2.84 -1.91
N ALA A 42 -14.58 -2.73 -2.52
CA ALA A 42 -13.67 -3.85 -2.73
C ALA A 42 -12.86 -4.22 -1.47
N LEU A 43 -12.79 -3.32 -0.48
CA LEU A 43 -11.94 -3.45 0.69
C LEU A 43 -12.17 -4.75 1.49
N PRO A 44 -13.41 -5.21 1.75
CA PRO A 44 -13.64 -6.47 2.44
C PRO A 44 -13.05 -7.67 1.69
N THR A 45 -13.18 -7.71 0.37
CA THR A 45 -12.64 -8.77 -0.49
C THR A 45 -11.12 -8.74 -0.50
N ILE A 46 -10.51 -7.56 -0.64
CA ILE A 46 -9.05 -7.38 -0.57
C ILE A 46 -8.52 -7.88 0.77
N ASN A 47 -9.14 -7.50 1.87
CA ASN A 47 -8.73 -7.94 3.21
C ASN A 47 -8.88 -9.45 3.41
N ALA A 48 -9.89 -10.08 2.81
CA ALA A 48 -10.03 -11.54 2.82
C ALA A 48 -8.86 -12.22 2.08
N HIS A 49 -8.43 -11.68 0.94
CA HIS A 49 -7.25 -12.17 0.22
C HIS A 49 -5.96 -11.97 1.01
N VAL A 50 -5.78 -10.80 1.66
CA VAL A 50 -4.63 -10.54 2.54
C VAL A 50 -4.56 -11.56 3.66
N ALA A 51 -5.69 -11.82 4.34
CA ALA A 51 -5.75 -12.81 5.41
C ALA A 51 -5.45 -14.23 4.93
N ALA A 52 -6.01 -14.63 3.79
CA ALA A 52 -5.77 -15.96 3.21
C ALA A 52 -4.32 -16.15 2.76
N ALA A 53 -3.71 -15.14 2.13
CA ALA A 53 -2.31 -15.17 1.73
C ALA A 53 -1.39 -15.28 2.95
N ALA A 54 -1.62 -14.45 3.97
CA ALA A 54 -0.85 -14.50 5.22
C ALA A 54 -0.97 -15.86 5.92
N ALA A 55 -2.17 -16.45 5.98
CA ALA A 55 -2.40 -17.76 6.57
C ALA A 55 -1.65 -18.89 5.82
N ALA A 56 -1.45 -18.74 4.52
CA ALA A 56 -0.70 -19.69 3.69
C ALA A 56 0.81 -19.42 3.61
N ALA A 57 1.31 -18.47 4.41
CA ALA A 57 2.69 -17.97 4.35
C ALA A 57 3.12 -17.47 2.95
N ALA A 58 2.16 -16.98 2.16
CA ALA A 58 2.40 -16.30 0.91
C ALA A 58 2.83 -14.84 1.20
N PRO A 59 3.88 -14.31 0.56
CA PRO A 59 4.22 -12.89 0.67
C PRO A 59 3.07 -12.00 0.22
N VAL A 60 2.82 -10.93 0.98
CA VAL A 60 1.90 -9.86 0.61
C VAL A 60 2.73 -8.59 0.39
N VAL A 61 2.56 -7.97 -0.76
CA VAL A 61 3.27 -6.75 -1.16
C VAL A 61 2.26 -5.70 -1.54
N TYR A 62 2.47 -4.48 -1.04
CA TYR A 62 1.60 -3.34 -1.35
C TYR A 62 2.32 -2.42 -2.33
N THR A 63 1.61 -1.89 -3.31
CA THR A 63 2.11 -0.77 -4.13
C THR A 63 1.39 0.51 -3.76
N ALA A 64 2.09 1.64 -3.91
CA ALA A 64 1.53 2.96 -3.67
C ALA A 64 2.16 3.98 -4.62
N ASP A 65 1.33 4.76 -5.31
CA ASP A 65 1.77 6.00 -5.95
C ASP A 65 2.30 6.97 -4.89
N TRP A 66 3.42 7.61 -5.24
CA TRP A 66 4.18 8.43 -4.32
C TRP A 66 4.86 9.59 -5.05
N HIS A 67 4.03 10.47 -5.62
CA HIS A 67 4.50 11.51 -6.52
C HIS A 67 5.07 12.74 -5.80
N PRO A 68 6.04 13.45 -6.41
CA PRO A 68 6.31 14.83 -6.03
C PRO A 68 5.08 15.73 -6.29
N PRO A 69 4.93 16.86 -5.58
CA PRO A 69 3.81 17.78 -5.79
C PRO A 69 3.80 18.42 -7.19
N VAL A 70 4.93 18.36 -7.90
CA VAL A 70 5.07 18.83 -9.29
C VAL A 70 5.70 17.71 -10.11
N THR A 71 4.98 17.22 -11.12
CA THR A 71 5.44 16.20 -12.07
C THR A 71 4.82 16.49 -13.45
N PRO A 72 5.51 16.19 -14.57
CA PRO A 72 4.94 16.26 -15.92
C PRO A 72 3.64 15.46 -16.10
N HIS A 73 3.36 14.50 -15.21
CA HIS A 73 2.17 13.65 -15.24
C HIS A 73 0.89 14.40 -14.82
N PHE A 74 1.01 15.42 -13.98
CA PHE A 74 -0.15 16.20 -13.51
C PHE A 74 -0.57 17.27 -14.51
N VAL A 75 -1.88 17.56 -14.57
CA VAL A 75 -2.47 18.63 -15.39
C VAL A 75 -1.86 20.01 -15.08
N THR A 76 -1.40 20.23 -13.86
CA THR A 76 -0.70 21.45 -13.44
C THR A 76 0.66 21.65 -14.14
N SER A 77 1.17 20.62 -14.82
CA SER A 77 2.43 20.64 -15.56
C SER A 77 2.26 20.11 -17.00
N GLY A 78 1.04 20.12 -17.54
CA GLY A 78 0.73 19.71 -18.91
C GLY A 78 0.43 18.21 -19.10
N GLY A 79 0.36 17.44 -18.02
CA GLY A 79 -0.06 16.05 -18.05
C GLY A 79 -1.59 15.87 -18.07
N GLN A 80 -2.05 14.63 -17.95
CA GLN A 80 -3.47 14.27 -18.10
C GLN A 80 -4.22 14.03 -16.78
N TRP A 81 -3.50 13.90 -15.66
CA TRP A 81 -4.11 13.50 -14.39
C TRP A 81 -4.25 14.66 -13.40
N PRO A 82 -5.31 14.71 -12.59
CA PRO A 82 -5.37 15.65 -11.46
C PRO A 82 -4.20 15.38 -10.51
N VAL A 83 -3.89 16.34 -9.63
CA VAL A 83 -2.91 16.12 -8.56
C VAL A 83 -3.45 15.03 -7.63
N HIS A 84 -2.71 13.93 -7.47
CA HIS A 84 -3.08 12.79 -6.65
C HIS A 84 -1.85 12.10 -6.08
N CYS A 85 -2.02 11.33 -5.02
CA CYS A 85 -1.00 10.51 -4.38
C CYS A 85 0.32 11.24 -4.14
N VAL A 86 0.24 12.53 -3.81
CA VAL A 86 1.42 13.35 -3.51
C VAL A 86 2.04 12.85 -2.22
N ALA A 87 3.36 12.63 -2.26
CA ALA A 87 4.15 12.15 -1.14
C ALA A 87 3.81 12.87 0.18
N ASP A 88 3.66 12.09 1.23
CA ASP A 88 3.39 12.55 2.61
C ASP A 88 2.05 13.29 2.82
N THR A 89 1.15 13.30 1.83
CA THR A 89 -0.21 13.83 1.98
C THR A 89 -1.20 12.77 2.46
N TRP A 90 -2.42 13.19 2.82
CA TRP A 90 -3.50 12.25 3.16
C TRP A 90 -3.89 11.37 1.96
N GLY A 91 -3.94 11.95 0.76
CA GLY A 91 -4.32 11.26 -0.48
C GLY A 91 -3.43 10.07 -0.81
N ALA A 92 -2.12 10.17 -0.52
CA ALA A 92 -1.16 9.09 -0.74
C ALA A 92 -1.16 8.00 0.36
N ARG A 93 -1.89 8.16 1.46
CA ARG A 93 -1.98 7.11 2.49
C ARG A 93 -2.88 5.98 1.99
N PHE A 94 -2.62 4.77 2.45
CA PHE A 94 -3.57 3.66 2.27
C PHE A 94 -4.92 4.01 2.88
N LEU A 95 -5.98 3.52 2.25
CA LEU A 95 -7.35 3.68 2.72
C LEU A 95 -7.50 3.10 4.13
N ASP A 96 -8.19 3.84 5.00
CA ASP A 96 -8.51 3.36 6.34
C ASP A 96 -9.26 2.03 6.28
N GLY A 97 -8.81 1.07 7.09
CA GLY A 97 -9.39 -0.28 7.14
C GLY A 97 -8.74 -1.29 6.20
N LEU A 98 -7.76 -0.90 5.36
CA LEU A 98 -6.92 -1.86 4.65
C LEU A 98 -6.11 -2.69 5.64
N ALA A 99 -6.19 -4.02 5.52
CA ALA A 99 -5.36 -4.93 6.29
C ALA A 99 -3.92 -4.86 5.77
N LEU A 100 -3.01 -4.49 6.66
CA LEU A 100 -1.58 -4.37 6.39
C LEU A 100 -0.84 -5.45 7.15
N VAL A 101 -0.16 -6.33 6.43
CA VAL A 101 0.66 -7.40 6.99
C VAL A 101 2.10 -7.29 6.47
N GLY A 102 3.06 -7.43 7.38
CA GLY A 102 4.46 -7.17 7.06
C GLY A 102 4.73 -5.70 6.69
N ASP A 103 5.89 -5.45 6.10
CA ASP A 103 6.41 -4.09 5.86
C ASP A 103 6.72 -3.82 4.38
N ALA A 104 6.35 -4.72 3.46
CA ALA A 104 6.74 -4.64 2.06
C ALA A 104 5.85 -3.65 1.28
N VAL A 105 6.34 -2.42 1.10
CA VAL A 105 5.69 -1.40 0.25
C VAL A 105 6.62 -1.00 -0.90
N VAL A 106 6.08 -1.02 -2.11
CA VAL A 106 6.74 -0.59 -3.33
C VAL A 106 6.16 0.77 -3.74
N ARG A 107 7.00 1.81 -3.67
CA ARG A 107 6.61 3.18 -4.04
C ARG A 107 6.97 3.46 -5.48
N LYS A 108 5.98 3.88 -6.25
CA LYS A 108 6.05 4.16 -7.69
C LYS A 108 5.73 5.63 -7.97
N GLY A 109 6.25 6.18 -9.06
CA GLY A 109 6.07 7.60 -9.41
C GLY A 109 6.97 8.56 -8.62
N VAL A 110 7.97 8.04 -7.89
CA VAL A 110 8.81 8.81 -6.95
C VAL A 110 9.68 9.85 -7.65
N GLY A 111 10.14 9.55 -8.86
CA GLY A 111 10.95 10.46 -9.68
C GLY A 111 10.12 11.44 -10.52
N GLY A 112 8.79 11.40 -10.38
CA GLY A 112 7.86 12.17 -11.20
C GLY A 112 7.48 11.48 -12.51
N GLU A 113 7.89 10.24 -12.75
CA GLU A 113 7.27 9.38 -13.76
C GLU A 113 5.81 9.06 -13.42
N ASP A 114 5.07 8.50 -14.39
CA ASP A 114 3.65 8.15 -14.20
C ASP A 114 3.41 7.09 -13.12
N GLY A 115 4.33 6.15 -12.93
CA GLY A 115 4.22 5.13 -11.90
C GLY A 115 3.17 4.04 -12.18
N TYR A 116 2.79 3.75 -13.44
CA TYR A 116 1.75 2.72 -13.68
C TYR A 116 2.15 1.32 -13.20
N SER A 117 3.41 0.93 -13.33
CA SER A 117 3.88 -0.42 -12.99
C SER A 117 4.64 -0.44 -11.67
N GLY A 118 4.18 -1.27 -10.73
CA GLY A 118 4.93 -1.60 -9.51
C GLY A 118 6.26 -2.34 -9.78
N PHE A 119 6.48 -2.85 -10.98
CA PHE A 119 7.75 -3.52 -11.36
C PHE A 119 8.84 -2.55 -11.83
N GLY A 120 8.48 -1.31 -12.18
CA GLY A 120 9.45 -0.24 -12.48
C GLY A 120 9.92 0.54 -11.24
N ALA A 121 9.41 0.17 -10.07
CA ALA A 121 9.43 0.98 -8.86
C ALA A 121 10.48 0.51 -7.84
N ARG A 122 10.72 1.33 -6.80
CA ARG A 122 11.68 1.02 -5.74
C ARG A 122 10.96 0.42 -4.54
N VAL A 123 11.53 -0.67 -4.00
CA VAL A 123 11.08 -1.29 -2.76
C VAL A 123 11.61 -0.47 -1.58
N VAL A 124 10.74 -0.08 -0.65
CA VAL A 124 11.15 0.54 0.62
C VAL A 124 10.96 -0.49 1.73
N VAL A 125 12.05 -0.84 2.42
CA VAL A 125 12.06 -1.67 3.63
C VAL A 125 12.57 -0.80 4.78
N GLY A 126 11.81 -0.68 5.87
CA GLY A 126 12.19 0.17 7.01
C GLY A 126 13.42 -0.36 7.78
N ALA A 127 14.42 0.49 8.03
CA ALA A 127 15.59 0.17 8.88
C ALA A 127 15.33 0.55 10.35
N GLY A 128 15.50 -0.40 11.29
CA GLY A 128 15.31 -0.18 12.73
C GLY A 128 16.61 0.20 13.47
N GLY A 129 16.58 1.30 14.23
CA GLY A 129 17.65 1.72 15.16
C GLY A 129 17.10 1.97 16.57
N GLY A 130 17.81 1.51 17.60
CA GLY A 130 17.39 1.49 19.01
C GLY A 130 17.67 2.78 19.81
N GLY A 131 17.03 2.86 20.99
CA GLY A 131 17.40 3.80 22.07
C GLY A 131 16.25 4.54 22.75
N SER A 132 15.78 3.97 23.88
CA SER A 132 15.08 4.49 25.09
C SER A 132 13.94 5.54 25.08
N ALA A 133 13.04 5.34 26.04
CA ALA A 133 11.71 5.92 26.23
C ALA A 133 11.64 7.36 26.77
N ALA A 134 10.55 8.09 26.45
CA ALA A 134 9.60 8.66 27.41
C ALA A 134 8.44 9.44 26.72
N GLY A 135 7.19 9.07 27.04
CA GLY A 135 6.01 9.95 27.22
C GLY A 135 5.48 10.84 26.08
N GLY A 136 4.18 10.71 25.77
CA GLY A 136 3.38 11.82 25.20
C GLY A 136 2.37 11.44 24.12
N ARG A 137 1.14 11.93 24.27
CA ARG A 137 -0.07 11.64 23.47
C ARG A 137 -0.03 12.33 22.09
N GLY A 138 -0.71 11.72 21.10
CA GLY A 138 -1.25 12.42 19.92
C GLY A 138 -0.45 12.27 18.61
N GLY A 139 -1.09 11.69 17.60
CA GLY A 139 -0.58 11.59 16.22
C GLY A 139 -0.44 10.12 15.79
N GLY A 140 -1.31 9.68 14.88
CA GLY A 140 -1.25 8.35 14.26
C GLY A 140 0.04 8.16 13.48
N ARG A 141 1.07 7.69 14.17
CA ARG A 141 2.32 7.18 13.63
C ARG A 141 2.22 5.66 13.65
N TRP A 142 2.64 5.04 12.54
CA TRP A 142 2.75 3.59 12.37
C TRP A 142 3.22 2.87 13.64
N PRO A 143 2.52 1.82 14.10
CA PRO A 143 2.99 1.03 15.24
C PRO A 143 4.32 0.37 14.87
N ARG A 144 5.38 0.67 15.63
CA ARG A 144 6.63 -0.11 15.56
C ARG A 144 6.43 -1.41 16.31
N SER A 145 6.50 -2.55 15.64
CA SER A 145 6.58 -3.87 16.28
C SER A 145 7.71 -4.73 15.70
N THR A 146 8.72 -4.94 16.55
CA THR A 146 9.48 -6.18 16.81
C THR A 146 9.65 -7.25 15.70
N ALA A 147 10.84 -7.21 15.09
CA ALA A 147 11.77 -8.29 14.72
C ALA A 147 11.29 -9.74 14.47
N ALA A 148 11.69 -10.28 13.30
CA ALA A 148 12.53 -11.48 13.19
C ALA A 148 13.30 -11.44 11.85
N GLY A 149 14.60 -11.76 11.89
CA GLY A 149 15.50 -11.60 10.75
C GLY A 149 15.13 -12.45 9.53
N GLY A 150 15.27 -11.85 8.36
CA GLY A 150 15.23 -12.53 7.07
C GLY A 150 15.67 -11.56 5.98
N ARG A 151 16.97 -11.55 5.67
CA ARG A 151 17.49 -10.93 4.45
C ARG A 151 17.06 -11.82 3.28
N TRP A 152 15.87 -11.57 2.76
CA TRP A 152 15.45 -12.07 1.46
C TRP A 152 15.63 -10.90 0.49
N TRP A 153 16.10 -11.17 -0.72
CA TRP A 153 16.37 -10.18 -1.78
C TRP A 153 17.76 -9.50 -1.74
N THR A 154 18.83 -10.30 -1.83
CA THR A 154 19.97 -9.93 -2.68
C THR A 154 20.00 -10.86 -3.88
N ARG A 155 19.83 -10.27 -5.07
CA ARG A 155 20.11 -10.76 -6.45
C ARG A 155 20.29 -12.27 -6.68
N ALA A 156 19.53 -12.79 -7.65
CA ALA A 156 20.13 -13.55 -8.75
C ALA A 156 20.58 -12.54 -9.83
#